data_AF-A0A154IAN4-F1
#
_entry.id   AF-A0A154IAN4-F1
#
_cell.length_a   1.000
_cell.length_b   1.000
_cell.length_c   1.000
_cell.angle_alpha   90.00
_cell.angle_beta   90.00
_cell.angle_gamma   90.00
#
_symmetry.space_group_name_H-M   'P 1'
#
loop_
_entity.id
_entity.type
_entity.pdbx_description
1 polymer ?
#
loop_
_entity_poly.entity_id
_entity_poly.type
_entity_poly.pdbx_seq_one_letter_code
_entity_poly.pdbx_strand_id
1 'polypeptide(L)'
;MPILYRNVVNAIRIEATMEAGNNIIPTMPDKAFPGAGSFNAIMQSLAFDLAMHLARLYDVGNRSRHVNSRDVASIPLAIRLLRQKRCQNELKARARNWLPGSRDYADMFEQDCGKALERVSAKYSETFKGKFGRGGLKTLKSFRDTFMAHSLMTDVDVKPIYNQLFRLTDCAKAFVEDARIAVGGDNSSLDEQERIFLEHANDFWRMALLGDRRDY
;
A
#
# COMPACT_ATOMS: atom_id res chain seq x y z
N MET A 1 -8.76 -9.85 -5.41
CA MET A 1 -7.55 -9.01 -5.54
C MET A 1 -7.78 -7.58 -6.06
N PRO A 2 -8.70 -7.29 -7.00
CA PRO A 2 -8.81 -5.95 -7.61
C PRO A 2 -8.96 -4.79 -6.61
N ILE A 3 -9.72 -4.98 -5.53
CA ILE A 3 -9.93 -3.95 -4.50
C ILE A 3 -8.65 -3.66 -3.70
N LEU A 4 -7.87 -4.69 -3.36
CA LEU A 4 -6.59 -4.52 -2.65
C LEU A 4 -5.58 -3.79 -3.54
N TYR A 5 -5.48 -4.21 -4.80
CA TYR A 5 -4.63 -3.58 -5.78
C TYR A 5 -4.96 -2.10 -5.97
N ARG A 6 -6.24 -1.76 -6.20
CA ARG A 6 -6.67 -0.36 -6.34
C ARG A 6 -6.33 0.48 -5.11
N ASN A 7 -6.52 -0.05 -3.90
CA ASN A 7 -6.17 0.69 -2.68
C ASN A 7 -4.66 0.90 -2.54
N VAL A 8 -3.85 -0.09 -2.90
CA VAL A 8 -2.38 0.03 -2.87
C VAL A 8 -1.90 1.03 -3.93
N VAL A 9 -2.41 0.97 -5.16
CA VAL A 9 -2.05 1.93 -6.22
C VAL A 9 -2.37 3.37 -5.79
N ASN A 10 -3.51 3.59 -5.14
CA ASN A 10 -3.84 4.92 -4.60
C ASN A 10 -2.89 5.33 -3.48
N ALA A 11 -2.56 4.41 -2.56
CA ALA A 11 -1.62 4.68 -1.48
C ALA A 11 -0.23 5.08 -2.00
N ILE A 12 0.30 4.32 -2.98
CA ILE A 12 1.58 4.61 -3.65
C ILE A 12 1.54 5.98 -4.32
N ARG A 13 0.45 6.32 -5.03
CA ARG A 13 0.32 7.64 -5.65
C ARG A 13 0.38 8.77 -4.63
N ILE A 14 -0.32 8.62 -3.50
CA ILE A 14 -0.35 9.62 -2.44
C ILE A 14 1.03 9.75 -1.80
N GLU A 15 1.67 8.63 -1.48
CA GLU A 15 3.04 8.59 -0.96
C GLU A 15 4.03 9.29 -1.89
N ALA A 16 4.07 8.92 -3.17
CA ALA A 16 4.95 9.54 -4.16
C ALA A 16 4.69 11.06 -4.28
N THR A 17 3.42 11.48 -4.20
CA THR A 17 3.05 12.90 -4.19
C THR A 17 3.62 13.63 -2.97
N MET A 18 3.53 13.02 -1.80
CA MET A 18 4.03 13.60 -0.56
C MET A 18 5.56 13.61 -0.50
N GLU A 19 6.20 12.54 -0.98
CA GLU A 19 7.66 12.43 -1.06
C GLU A 19 8.24 13.50 -1.97
N ALA A 20 7.71 13.66 -3.19
CA ALA A 20 8.11 14.72 -4.11
C ALA A 20 8.00 16.12 -3.49
N GLY A 21 6.86 16.41 -2.85
CA GLY A 21 6.65 17.71 -2.19
C GLY A 21 7.63 17.95 -1.04
N ASN A 22 7.85 16.95 -0.20
CA ASN A 22 8.79 17.03 0.92
C ASN A 22 10.25 17.15 0.47
N ASN A 23 10.64 16.55 -0.64
CA ASN A 23 12.02 16.59 -1.14
C ASN A 23 12.43 17.98 -1.66
N ILE A 24 11.46 18.81 -2.06
CA ILE A 24 11.75 20.16 -2.55
C ILE A 24 12.02 21.12 -1.37
N ILE A 25 11.31 20.97 -0.25
CA ILE A 25 11.38 21.92 0.88
C ILE A 25 12.82 22.13 1.40
N PRO A 26 13.65 21.10 1.63
CA PRO A 26 15.04 21.29 2.09
C PRO A 26 15.93 22.06 1.11
N THR A 27 15.58 22.10 -0.17
CA THR A 27 16.35 22.80 -1.21
C THR A 27 15.98 24.28 -1.34
N MET A 28 14.92 24.71 -0.66
CA MET A 28 14.43 26.09 -0.70
C MET A 28 15.22 26.99 0.26
N PRO A 29 15.44 28.26 -0.09
CA PRO A 29 16.07 29.24 0.81
C PRO A 29 15.25 29.42 2.08
N ASP A 30 15.91 29.61 3.23
CA ASP A 30 15.29 29.84 4.54
C ASP A 30 14.64 31.25 4.60
N LYS A 31 13.43 31.35 4.04
CA LYS A 31 12.60 32.56 4.02
C LYS A 31 11.12 32.19 4.15
N ALA A 32 10.31 33.13 4.62
CA ALA A 32 8.86 32.93 4.65
C ALA A 32 8.30 32.83 3.23
N PHE A 33 7.66 31.69 2.91
CA PHE A 33 7.01 31.48 1.61
C PHE A 33 5.52 31.85 1.68
N PRO A 34 5.04 32.77 0.83
CA PRO A 34 3.61 32.93 0.64
C PRO A 34 3.02 31.61 0.12
N GLY A 35 2.02 31.06 0.82
CA GLY A 35 1.39 29.78 0.46
C GLY A 35 1.85 28.55 1.27
N ALA A 36 2.79 28.69 2.23
CA ALA A 36 3.19 27.59 3.11
C ALA A 36 2.00 26.95 3.86
N GLY A 37 1.00 27.76 4.23
CA GLY A 37 -0.25 27.26 4.82
C GLY A 37 -1.02 26.32 3.89
N SER A 38 -1.13 26.67 2.60
CA SER A 38 -1.80 25.84 1.59
C SER A 38 -1.04 24.55 1.32
N PHE A 39 0.29 24.61 1.22
CA PHE A 39 1.13 23.41 1.10
C PHE A 39 0.90 22.46 2.28
N ASN A 40 0.98 22.98 3.51
CA ASN A 40 0.76 22.17 4.71
C ASN A 40 -0.65 21.58 4.75
N ALA A 41 -1.68 22.31 4.33
CA ALA A 41 -3.05 21.80 4.25
C ALA A 41 -3.19 20.66 3.24
N ILE A 42 -2.56 20.78 2.06
CA ILE A 42 -2.52 19.71 1.05
C ILE A 42 -1.80 18.48 1.62
N MET A 43 -0.62 18.66 2.22
CA MET A 43 0.17 17.57 2.78
C MET A 43 -0.55 16.85 3.92
N GLN A 44 -1.24 17.59 4.80
CA GLN A 44 -2.06 17.00 5.87
C GLN A 44 -3.25 16.22 5.31
N SER A 45 -3.90 16.73 4.26
CA SER A 45 -5.02 16.04 3.60
C SER A 45 -4.56 14.75 2.93
N LEU A 46 -3.40 14.76 2.26
CA LEU A 46 -2.78 13.57 1.69
C LEU A 46 -2.38 12.56 2.77
N ALA A 47 -1.81 13.02 3.88
CA ALA A 47 -1.47 12.17 5.03
C ALA A 47 -2.70 11.44 5.58
N PHE A 48 -3.81 12.17 5.72
CA PHE A 48 -5.09 11.65 6.16
C PHE A 48 -5.59 10.57 5.20
N ASP A 49 -5.65 10.86 3.89
CA ASP A 49 -6.15 9.92 2.90
C ASP A 49 -5.26 8.67 2.76
N LEU A 50 -3.94 8.82 2.88
CA LEU A 50 -3.02 7.69 2.95
C LEU A 50 -3.30 6.81 4.16
N ALA A 51 -3.48 7.40 5.35
CA ALA A 51 -3.86 6.66 6.55
C ALA A 51 -5.20 5.93 6.36
N MET A 52 -6.17 6.52 5.66
CA MET A 52 -7.45 5.88 5.34
C MET A 52 -7.28 4.63 4.46
N HIS A 53 -6.48 4.73 3.40
CA HIS A 53 -6.20 3.61 2.52
C HIS A 53 -5.50 2.47 3.28
N LEU A 54 -4.47 2.80 4.06
CA LEU A 54 -3.72 1.83 4.85
C LEU A 54 -4.61 1.19 5.94
N ALA A 55 -5.48 1.96 6.60
CA ALA A 55 -6.36 1.43 7.64
C ALA A 55 -7.31 0.35 7.10
N ARG A 56 -7.81 0.53 5.87
CA ARG A 56 -8.63 -0.48 5.17
C ARG A 56 -7.79 -1.69 4.77
N LEU A 57 -6.60 -1.46 4.20
CA LEU A 57 -5.68 -2.53 3.78
C LEU A 57 -5.26 -3.43 4.94
N TYR A 58 -5.11 -2.87 6.14
CA TYR A 58 -4.66 -3.60 7.34
C TYR A 58 -5.77 -3.97 8.32
N ASP A 59 -7.03 -3.82 7.94
CA ASP A 59 -8.13 -4.18 8.83
C ASP A 59 -8.16 -5.70 9.07
N VAL A 60 -8.18 -6.10 10.34
CA VAL A 60 -8.31 -7.52 10.72
C VAL A 60 -9.76 -8.01 10.65
N GLY A 61 -10.71 -7.08 10.51
CA GLY A 61 -12.14 -7.33 10.48
C GLY A 61 -12.66 -7.92 11.79
N ASN A 62 -13.90 -8.41 11.76
CA ASN A 62 -14.49 -9.06 12.92
C ASN A 62 -13.84 -10.43 13.19
N ARG A 63 -13.08 -10.52 14.28
CA ARG A 63 -12.36 -11.74 14.66
C ARG A 63 -13.28 -12.90 15.06
N SER A 64 -14.53 -12.63 15.47
CA SER A 64 -15.49 -13.67 15.86
C SER A 64 -16.10 -14.41 14.67
N ARG A 65 -16.08 -13.81 13.47
CA ARG A 65 -16.54 -14.48 12.25
C ARG A 65 -15.48 -15.40 11.69
N HIS A 66 -15.92 -16.53 11.12
CA HIS A 66 -15.03 -17.47 10.43
C HIS A 66 -14.31 -16.79 9.26
N VAL A 67 -13.05 -17.16 9.00
CA VAL A 67 -12.19 -16.48 8.01
C VAL A 67 -12.84 -16.42 6.63
N ASN A 68 -13.44 -17.51 6.16
CA ASN A 68 -14.05 -17.56 4.83
C ASN A 68 -15.41 -16.84 4.73
N SER A 69 -15.99 -16.38 5.85
CA SER A 69 -17.26 -15.65 5.86
C SER A 69 -17.10 -14.17 6.18
N ARG A 70 -15.86 -13.67 6.25
CA ARG A 70 -15.58 -12.25 6.43
C ARG A 70 -15.65 -11.52 5.09
N ASP A 71 -16.48 -10.49 5.05
CA ASP A 71 -16.62 -9.60 3.90
C ASP A 71 -15.70 -8.38 4.05
N VAL A 72 -14.39 -8.64 4.06
CA VAL A 72 -13.37 -7.58 4.21
C VAL A 72 -12.24 -7.83 3.21
N ALA A 73 -11.98 -6.87 2.33
CA ALA A 73 -10.84 -6.93 1.42
C ALA A 73 -9.59 -6.33 2.08
N SER A 74 -8.91 -7.12 2.92
CA SER A 74 -7.69 -6.68 3.63
C SER A 74 -6.53 -7.68 3.50
N ILE A 75 -5.30 -7.19 3.69
CA ILE A 75 -4.07 -7.97 3.65
C ILE A 75 -4.07 -9.08 4.72
N PRO A 76 -4.41 -8.81 6.01
CA PRO A 76 -4.45 -9.87 7.02
C PRO A 76 -5.41 -11.01 6.67
N LEU A 77 -6.56 -10.72 6.06
CA LEU A 77 -7.51 -11.75 5.63
C LEU A 77 -6.98 -12.52 4.43
N ALA A 78 -6.51 -11.82 3.40
CA ALA A 78 -5.99 -12.42 2.19
C ALA A 78 -4.88 -13.43 2.50
N ILE A 79 -3.97 -13.10 3.42
CA ILE A 79 -2.89 -14.00 3.81
C ILE A 79 -3.38 -15.23 4.54
N ARG A 80 -4.37 -15.08 5.43
CA ARG A 80 -4.97 -16.23 6.09
C ARG A 80 -5.60 -17.18 5.09
N LEU A 81 -6.20 -16.67 4.01
CA LEU A 81 -6.77 -17.48 2.93
C LEU A 81 -5.66 -18.13 2.08
N LEU A 82 -4.66 -17.36 1.65
CA LEU A 82 -3.52 -17.84 0.84
C LEU A 82 -2.64 -18.85 1.59
N ARG A 83 -2.67 -18.89 2.93
CA ARG A 83 -1.99 -19.90 3.74
C ARG A 83 -2.76 -21.23 3.84
N GLN A 84 -4.01 -21.30 3.41
CA GLN A 84 -4.78 -22.55 3.47
C GLN A 84 -4.28 -23.51 2.39
N LYS A 85 -3.88 -24.73 2.78
CA LYS A 85 -3.40 -25.77 1.85
C LYS A 85 -4.33 -25.97 0.64
N ARG A 86 -5.65 -26.03 0.88
CA ARG A 86 -6.64 -26.15 -0.19
C ARG A 86 -6.61 -24.99 -1.20
N CYS A 87 -6.37 -23.76 -0.74
CA CYS A 87 -6.27 -22.59 -1.61
C CYS A 87 -4.96 -22.62 -2.39
N GLN A 88 -3.85 -22.97 -1.73
CA GLN A 88 -2.55 -23.11 -2.39
C GLN A 88 -2.57 -24.19 -3.47
N ASN A 89 -3.13 -25.36 -3.18
CA ASN A 89 -3.23 -26.47 -4.12
C ASN A 89 -4.06 -26.06 -5.35
N GLU A 90 -5.20 -25.41 -5.12
CA GLU A 90 -6.07 -24.92 -6.20
C GLU A 90 -5.38 -23.85 -7.05
N LEU A 91 -4.69 -22.88 -6.43
CA LEU A 91 -3.96 -21.83 -7.16
C LEU A 91 -2.80 -22.40 -7.97
N LYS A 92 -2.05 -23.37 -7.43
CA LYS A 92 -1.00 -24.09 -8.14
C LYS A 92 -1.54 -24.87 -9.33
N ALA A 93 -2.65 -25.60 -9.14
CA ALA A 93 -3.32 -26.32 -10.22
C ALA A 93 -3.81 -25.37 -11.33
N ARG A 94 -4.34 -24.19 -10.98
CA ARG A 94 -4.73 -23.15 -11.95
C ARG A 94 -3.52 -22.53 -12.65
N ALA A 95 -2.41 -22.34 -11.94
CA ALA A 95 -1.20 -21.74 -12.49
C ALA A 95 -0.63 -22.54 -13.66
N ARG A 96 -0.73 -23.87 -13.61
CA ARG A 96 -0.38 -24.76 -14.73
C ARG A 96 -1.06 -24.39 -16.06
N ASN A 97 -2.20 -23.69 -16.01
CA ASN A 97 -3.00 -23.28 -17.16
C ASN A 97 -3.05 -21.75 -17.35
N TRP A 98 -2.12 -20.97 -16.79
CA TRP A 98 -2.08 -19.52 -17.03
C TRP A 98 -1.90 -19.16 -18.50
N LEU A 99 -1.22 -20.00 -19.27
CA LEU A 99 -1.14 -19.89 -20.74
C LEU A 99 -1.87 -21.08 -21.39
N PRO A 100 -3.15 -20.93 -21.77
CA PRO A 100 -3.90 -22.00 -22.40
C PRO A 100 -3.22 -22.49 -23.68
N GLY A 101 -3.09 -23.81 -23.82
CA GLY A 101 -2.55 -24.44 -25.04
C GLY A 101 -1.03 -24.69 -25.05
N SER A 102 -0.27 -24.16 -24.09
CA SER A 102 1.15 -24.49 -23.94
C SER A 102 1.39 -25.26 -22.64
N ARG A 103 1.68 -26.56 -22.76
CA ARG A 103 2.00 -27.42 -21.60
C ARG A 103 3.45 -27.30 -21.14
N ASP A 104 4.33 -26.78 -22.00
CA ASP A 104 5.77 -26.74 -21.78
C ASP A 104 6.16 -25.88 -20.56
N TYR A 105 5.32 -24.90 -20.22
CA TYR A 105 5.53 -23.99 -19.10
C TYR A 105 4.70 -24.33 -17.86
N ALA A 106 3.90 -25.40 -17.88
CA ALA A 106 2.95 -25.70 -16.81
C ALA A 106 3.64 -25.89 -15.45
N ASP A 107 4.75 -26.63 -15.43
CA ASP A 107 5.52 -26.90 -14.21
C ASP A 107 6.25 -25.65 -13.71
N MET A 108 6.72 -24.80 -14.64
CA MET A 108 7.36 -23.52 -14.32
C MET A 108 6.36 -22.56 -13.66
N PHE A 109 5.16 -22.41 -14.23
CA PHE A 109 4.11 -21.56 -13.65
C PHE A 109 3.61 -22.06 -12.30
N GLU A 110 3.48 -23.37 -12.13
CA GLU A 110 3.18 -23.95 -10.82
C GLU A 110 4.26 -23.60 -9.79
N GLN A 111 5.53 -23.73 -10.17
CA GLN A 111 6.66 -23.40 -9.30
C GLN A 111 6.67 -21.91 -8.95
N ASP A 112 6.44 -21.02 -9.91
CA ASP A 112 6.42 -19.57 -9.69
C ASP A 112 5.24 -19.14 -8.81
N CYS A 113 4.06 -19.73 -9.01
CA CYS A 113 2.93 -19.58 -8.10
C CYS A 113 3.29 -20.03 -6.67
N GLY A 114 3.96 -21.18 -6.54
CA GLY A 114 4.45 -21.69 -5.26
C GLY A 114 5.40 -20.72 -4.56
N LYS A 115 6.43 -20.23 -5.28
CA LYS A 115 7.38 -19.24 -4.77
C LYS A 115 6.68 -17.95 -4.35
N ALA A 116 5.72 -17.46 -5.14
CA ALA A 116 4.96 -16.26 -4.82
C ALA A 116 4.13 -16.43 -3.52
N LEU A 117 3.46 -17.58 -3.33
CA LEU A 117 2.73 -17.90 -2.10
C LEU A 117 3.63 -17.96 -0.86
N GLU A 118 4.84 -18.48 -1.02
CA GLU A 118 5.87 -18.50 0.04
C GLU A 118 6.33 -17.08 0.39
N ARG A 119 6.65 -16.25 -0.62
CA ARG A 119 7.03 -14.84 -0.42
C ARG A 119 5.94 -14.04 0.29
N VAL A 120 4.68 -14.17 -0.13
CA VAL A 120 3.52 -13.57 0.55
C VAL A 120 3.53 -13.93 2.04
N SER A 121 3.74 -15.21 2.36
CA SER A 121 3.68 -15.72 3.73
C SER A 121 4.86 -15.26 4.58
N ALA A 122 6.06 -15.21 4.01
CA ALA A 122 7.28 -14.78 4.67
C ALA A 122 7.27 -13.27 4.93
N LYS A 123 7.08 -12.46 3.87
CA LYS A 123 7.10 -10.99 3.95
C LYS A 123 6.13 -10.45 4.98
N TYR A 124 4.89 -10.95 5.02
CA TYR A 124 3.95 -10.51 6.05
C TYR A 124 4.42 -10.81 7.48
N SER A 125 5.00 -11.99 7.69
CA SER A 125 5.52 -12.34 9.01
C SER A 125 6.68 -11.42 9.42
N GLU A 126 7.43 -10.88 8.47
CA GLU A 126 8.58 -9.98 8.68
C GLU A 126 8.17 -8.51 8.79
N THR A 127 7.27 -8.04 7.92
CA THR A 127 6.68 -6.69 7.94
C THR A 127 6.17 -6.30 9.33
N PHE A 128 5.56 -7.24 10.06
CA PHE A 128 5.00 -7.00 11.40
C PHE A 128 5.90 -7.41 12.57
N LYS A 129 7.17 -7.76 12.29
CA LYS A 129 8.21 -7.88 13.31
C LYS A 129 8.86 -6.51 13.54
N GLY A 130 9.14 -6.20 14.81
CA GLY A 130 9.80 -4.95 15.22
C GLY A 130 8.85 -3.84 15.67
N LYS A 131 9.44 -2.82 16.33
CA LYS A 131 8.74 -1.69 16.97
C LYS A 131 7.94 -0.84 15.99
N PHE A 132 8.47 -0.64 14.77
CA PHE A 132 7.88 0.25 13.77
C PHE A 132 6.65 -0.35 13.06
N GLY A 133 6.66 -1.64 12.72
CA GLY A 133 5.49 -2.31 12.10
C GLY A 133 4.31 -2.46 13.07
N ARG A 134 4.56 -2.94 14.31
CA ARG A 134 3.51 -3.07 15.34
C ARG A 134 3.03 -1.73 15.85
N GLY A 135 3.96 -0.78 16.03
CA GLY A 135 3.65 0.59 16.42
C GLY A 135 2.79 1.29 15.38
N GLY A 136 3.19 1.25 14.10
CA GLY A 136 2.45 1.85 12.98
C GLY A 136 1.02 1.31 12.86
N LEU A 137 0.81 0.00 12.95
CA LEU A 137 -0.54 -0.57 12.95
C LEU A 137 -1.39 -0.15 14.16
N LYS A 138 -0.79 -0.06 15.35
CA LYS A 138 -1.49 0.40 16.56
C LYS A 138 -1.90 1.87 16.42
N THR A 139 -0.99 2.72 15.94
CA THR A 139 -1.22 4.12 15.63
C THR A 139 -2.35 4.26 14.60
N LEU A 140 -2.28 3.52 13.49
CA LEU A 140 -3.27 3.53 12.43
C LEU A 140 -4.65 3.08 12.91
N LYS A 141 -4.71 2.05 13.75
CA LYS A 141 -5.96 1.59 14.37
C LYS A 141 -6.53 2.65 15.32
N SER A 142 -5.69 3.24 16.18
CA SER A 142 -6.12 4.31 17.08
C SER A 142 -6.62 5.52 16.31
N PHE A 143 -5.91 5.90 15.26
CA PHE A 143 -6.31 6.98 14.36
C PHE A 143 -7.66 6.68 13.71
N ARG A 144 -7.85 5.50 13.12
CA ARG A 144 -9.14 5.07 12.56
C ARG A 144 -10.26 5.11 13.60
N ASP A 145 -10.06 4.48 14.75
CA ASP A 145 -11.09 4.33 15.78
C ASP A 145 -11.45 5.70 16.42
N THR A 146 -10.48 6.60 16.61
CA THR A 146 -10.73 7.93 17.21
C THR A 146 -11.20 8.97 16.20
N PHE A 147 -10.51 9.13 15.07
CA PHE A 147 -10.81 10.17 14.09
C PHE A 147 -11.99 9.79 13.16
N MET A 148 -12.12 8.53 12.73
CA MET A 148 -13.18 8.14 11.80
C MET A 148 -14.49 7.74 12.48
N ALA A 149 -14.41 6.95 13.55
CA ALA A 149 -15.61 6.32 14.11
C ALA A 149 -16.37 7.22 15.08
N HIS A 150 -15.72 8.22 15.66
CA HIS A 150 -16.32 9.00 16.74
C HIS A 150 -16.55 10.48 16.43
N SER A 151 -16.06 11.03 15.31
CA SER A 151 -16.09 12.48 15.03
C SER A 151 -15.77 13.34 16.26
N LEU A 152 -15.00 12.79 17.21
CA LEU A 152 -14.74 13.43 18.47
C LEU A 152 -13.78 14.56 18.16
N MET A 153 -14.27 15.79 18.28
CA MET A 153 -13.49 17.03 18.36
C MET A 153 -12.64 17.05 19.64
N THR A 154 -11.84 16.02 19.86
CA THR A 154 -10.76 16.03 20.83
C THR A 154 -9.47 15.98 20.06
N ASP A 155 -8.51 16.83 20.42
CA ASP A 155 -7.17 16.81 19.84
C ASP A 155 -6.56 15.42 20.02
N VAL A 156 -6.60 14.62 18.95
CA VAL A 156 -5.96 13.31 18.98
C VAL A 156 -4.47 13.56 18.80
N ASP A 157 -3.74 13.49 19.92
CA ASP A 157 -2.28 13.59 19.98
C ASP A 157 -1.55 12.50 19.17
N VAL A 158 -2.31 11.53 18.65
CA VAL A 158 -1.79 10.37 17.90
C VAL A 158 -1.98 10.61 16.40
N LYS A 159 -1.11 11.45 15.82
CA LYS A 159 -1.01 11.60 14.36
C LYS A 159 -0.09 10.50 13.79
N PRO A 160 -0.50 9.77 12.74
CA PRO A 160 0.40 8.86 12.05
C PRO A 160 1.63 9.61 11.53
N ILE A 161 2.82 9.12 11.86
CA ILE A 161 4.07 9.72 11.40
C ILE A 161 4.30 9.28 9.95
N TYR A 162 4.71 10.19 9.07
CA TYR A 162 4.92 9.92 7.63
C TYR A 162 5.71 8.64 7.36
N ASN A 163 6.86 8.48 8.03
CA ASN A 163 7.71 7.30 7.89
C ASN A 163 6.97 5.98 8.24
N GLN A 164 6.04 6.01 9.20
CA GLN A 164 5.22 4.82 9.50
C GLN A 164 4.21 4.53 8.39
N LEU A 165 3.60 5.55 7.79
CA LEU A 165 2.66 5.37 6.69
C LEU A 165 3.39 4.83 5.45
N PHE A 166 4.52 5.43 5.08
CA PHE A 166 5.31 5.06 3.90
C PHE A 166 5.78 3.60 3.97
N ARG A 167 6.38 3.23 5.11
CA ARG A 167 6.76 1.83 5.36
C ARG A 167 5.59 0.85 5.27
N LEU A 168 4.39 1.25 5.72
CA LEU A 168 3.20 0.40 5.60
C LEU A 168 2.75 0.30 4.14
N THR A 169 2.86 1.36 3.35
CA THR A 169 2.60 1.33 1.91
C THR A 169 3.56 0.40 1.18
N ASP A 170 4.87 0.49 1.43
CA ASP A 170 5.89 -0.41 0.88
C ASP A 170 5.55 -1.88 1.14
N CYS A 171 5.15 -2.18 2.36
CA CYS A 171 4.79 -3.53 2.73
C CYS A 171 3.49 -3.99 2.05
N ALA A 172 2.53 -3.08 1.86
CA ALA A 172 1.30 -3.37 1.14
C ALA A 172 1.57 -3.58 -0.37
N LYS A 173 2.45 -2.77 -0.97
CA LYS A 173 2.97 -2.90 -2.33
C LYS A 173 3.57 -4.29 -2.54
N ALA A 174 4.58 -4.63 -1.76
CA ALA A 174 5.27 -5.92 -1.87
C ALA A 174 4.34 -7.12 -1.67
N PHE A 175 3.37 -7.02 -0.76
CA PHE A 175 2.36 -8.06 -0.58
C PHE A 175 1.46 -8.22 -1.81
N VAL A 176 0.95 -7.10 -2.37
CA VAL A 176 0.00 -7.13 -3.48
C VAL A 176 0.65 -7.65 -4.76
N GLU A 177 1.92 -7.32 -5.02
CA GLU A 177 2.66 -7.88 -6.16
C GLU A 177 2.74 -9.41 -6.08
N ASP A 178 3.27 -9.95 -4.98
CA ASP A 178 3.38 -11.41 -4.82
C ASP A 178 2.01 -12.10 -4.84
N ALA A 179 0.98 -11.47 -4.25
CA ALA A 179 -0.37 -12.01 -4.26
C ALA A 179 -1.01 -12.00 -5.66
N ARG A 180 -0.71 -11.00 -6.52
CA ARG A 180 -1.19 -10.95 -7.90
C ARG A 180 -0.54 -12.03 -8.77
N ILE A 181 0.77 -12.23 -8.60
CA ILE A 181 1.49 -13.33 -9.24
C ILE A 181 0.84 -14.65 -8.82
N ALA A 182 0.69 -14.90 -7.51
CA ALA A 182 0.13 -16.16 -7.01
C ALA A 182 -1.31 -16.44 -7.48
N VAL A 183 -2.14 -15.39 -7.64
CA VAL A 183 -3.57 -15.55 -7.97
C VAL A 183 -3.81 -15.61 -9.48
N GLY A 184 -3.06 -14.86 -10.28
CA GLY A 184 -3.37 -14.66 -11.70
C GLY A 184 -2.17 -14.63 -12.64
N GLY A 185 -0.96 -14.90 -12.16
CA GLY A 185 0.26 -14.86 -12.99
C GLY A 185 0.69 -13.46 -13.42
N ASP A 186 0.07 -12.43 -12.84
CA ASP A 186 0.31 -11.04 -13.20
C ASP A 186 1.53 -10.49 -12.46
N ASN A 187 2.60 -10.24 -13.22
CA ASN A 187 3.88 -9.71 -12.74
C ASN A 187 4.06 -8.21 -13.04
N SER A 188 2.96 -7.45 -13.18
CA SER A 188 3.05 -6.01 -13.37
C SER A 188 3.72 -5.35 -12.15
N SER A 189 4.87 -4.70 -12.38
CA SER A 189 5.64 -4.00 -11.35
C SER A 189 4.88 -2.78 -10.82
N LEU A 190 4.69 -2.73 -9.50
CA LEU A 190 4.21 -1.54 -8.80
C LEU A 190 5.34 -0.52 -8.58
N ASP A 191 6.60 -0.96 -8.53
CA ASP A 191 7.76 -0.05 -8.48
C ASP A 191 7.82 0.86 -9.72
N GLU A 192 7.52 0.31 -10.90
CA GLU A 192 7.44 1.10 -12.13
C GLU A 192 6.32 2.15 -12.06
N GLN A 193 5.16 1.78 -11.52
CA GLN A 193 4.05 2.72 -11.35
C GLN A 193 4.38 3.81 -10.34
N GLU A 194 5.04 3.46 -9.24
CA GLU A 194 5.53 4.41 -8.25
C GLU A 194 6.47 5.43 -8.87
N ARG A 195 7.43 4.97 -9.69
CA ARG A 195 8.35 5.84 -10.42
C ARG A 195 7.60 6.85 -11.31
N ILE A 196 6.60 6.40 -12.05
CA ILE A 196 5.78 7.27 -12.91
C ILE A 196 5.01 8.29 -12.06
N PHE A 197 4.42 7.87 -10.93
CA PHE A 197 3.72 8.79 -10.03
C PHE A 197 4.68 9.82 -9.42
N LEU A 198 5.88 9.39 -9.05
CA LEU A 198 6.92 10.25 -8.51
C LEU A 198 7.38 11.29 -9.53
N GLU A 199 7.56 10.91 -10.80
CA GLU A 199 7.90 11.84 -11.88
C GLU A 199 6.81 12.90 -12.05
N HIS A 200 5.55 12.48 -12.19
CA HIS A 200 4.43 13.42 -12.34
C HIS A 200 4.25 14.33 -11.11
N ALA A 201 4.46 13.79 -9.90
CA ALA A 201 4.39 14.58 -8.68
C ALA A 201 5.52 15.61 -8.59
N ASN A 202 6.73 15.24 -8.98
CA ASN A 202 7.86 16.18 -9.06
C ASN A 202 7.54 17.33 -10.01
N ASP A 203 6.99 17.05 -11.20
CA ASP A 203 6.59 18.09 -12.14
C ASP A 203 5.55 19.03 -11.54
N PHE A 204 4.50 18.46 -10.94
CA PHE A 204 3.47 19.25 -10.28
C PHE A 204 4.04 20.17 -9.21
N TRP A 205 4.86 19.65 -8.30
CA TRP A 205 5.38 20.44 -7.20
C TRP A 205 6.43 21.45 -7.61
N ARG A 206 7.26 21.15 -8.61
CA ARG A 206 8.19 22.13 -9.18
C ARG A 206 7.44 23.29 -9.83
N MET A 207 6.39 22.99 -10.61
CA MET A 207 5.51 24.03 -11.16
C MET A 207 4.83 24.84 -10.05
N ALA A 208 4.25 24.17 -9.05
CA ALA A 208 3.46 24.81 -8.01
C ALA A 208 4.28 25.63 -7.01
N LEU A 209 5.50 25.18 -6.67
CA LEU A 209 6.32 25.79 -5.63
C LEU A 209 7.50 26.62 -6.17
N LEU A 210 8.07 26.23 -7.30
CA LEU A 210 9.22 26.93 -7.91
C LEU A 210 8.83 27.77 -9.12
N GLY A 211 7.64 27.55 -9.70
CA GLY A 211 7.20 28.21 -10.92
C GLY A 211 7.90 27.71 -12.19
N ASP A 212 8.63 26.59 -12.09
CA ASP A 212 9.24 25.93 -13.25
C ASP A 212 8.16 25.65 -14.30
N ARG A 213 8.47 25.81 -15.59
CA ARG A 213 7.59 25.37 -16.68
C ARG A 213 8.38 24.44 -17.58
N ARG A 214 7.82 23.27 -17.90
CA ARG A 214 8.34 22.44 -19.00
C ARG A 214 7.88 23.09 -20.31
N ASP A 215 8.82 23.53 -21.13
CA ASP A 215 8.53 23.89 -22.51
C ASP A 215 8.23 22.59 -23.26
N TYR A 216 6.99 22.45 -23.74
CA TYR A 216 6.54 21.33 -24.59
C TYR A 216 6.74 21.65 -26.06
#